data_AF-A0ABD3PQE7-F1
#
_entry.id   AF-A0ABD3PQE7-F1
#
_cell.length_a   1.000
_cell.length_b   1.000
_cell.length_c   1.000
_cell.angle_alpha   90.00
_cell.angle_beta   90.00
_cell.angle_gamma   90.00
#
_symmetry.space_group_name_H-M   'P 1'
#
loop_
_entity.id
_entity.type
_entity.pdbx_description
1 polymer ?
#
loop_
_entity_poly.entity_id
_entity_poly.type
_entity_poly.pdbx_seq_one_letter_code
_entity_poly.pdbx_strand_id
1 'polypeptide(L)'
;MRKDIAPVDNSSAISNRNTFFSCWAALVIFNRKIPTFGDCIQPRAHPAIQSFNTHLLMLRPLEIIFRFLTSPFRVLPDLIVLGEVRCGTTTFCARLASLSGKKTKIKCYTPFCPWAHPELDNKESFYFVGHYLGIVDPYFYRMAFPLIITRWWEEHVLGNIFFTFDGCAQYLSSPTAPYLIADAYRGNAPPVLVACIRNPVDQAISWWQYENNAMIWGESMGLKEWNSDLRSDQYPPKSVLDALEYSKSSFVRQAYKDAESLVKAMSWGQNECTSKDQKTSSNSVIWVIQKLRSWLQKHILTLPPWAITWPCGQLSVIGKGYSCNLKRYNEVFQSAFSLRDNHDEDGCHKSRSRIGYVHIVPLESQTNGIDLKSLLRPILADVLRICAARTNQPFSSLNYRVELVLDTVCVNSTDSAWRNSNPPTIDQALRPSPSTKVHNTLRKHFEEEGAEMERMLGTPLPSSSIGVNCKPAQLSTTNTLNFIAK
;
A
#
# COMPACT_ATOMS: atom_id res chain seq x y z
N MET A 1 46.50 10.44 3.72
CA MET A 1 46.17 9.84 2.40
C MET A 1 44.73 10.19 2.07
N ARG A 2 44.51 11.18 1.19
CA ARG A 2 43.18 11.49 0.64
C ARG A 2 42.81 10.37 -0.32
N LYS A 3 41.68 9.71 -0.11
CA LYS A 3 41.09 8.79 -1.07
C LYS A 3 40.30 9.61 -2.07
N ASP A 4 40.77 9.62 -3.31
CA ASP A 4 40.03 10.16 -4.44
C ASP A 4 38.73 9.36 -4.61
N ILE A 5 37.61 10.09 -4.56
CA ILE A 5 36.28 9.55 -4.81
C ILE A 5 36.11 9.50 -6.33
N ALA A 6 36.04 8.29 -6.89
CA ALA A 6 35.76 8.09 -8.30
C ALA A 6 34.38 8.67 -8.67
N PRO A 7 34.21 9.22 -9.90
CA PRO A 7 32.95 9.78 -10.34
C PRO A 7 31.87 8.70 -10.39
N VAL A 8 30.70 9.02 -9.83
CA VAL A 8 29.50 8.16 -9.86
C VAL A 8 29.02 8.07 -11.31
N ASP A 9 28.99 6.86 -11.84
CA ASP A 9 28.53 6.56 -13.19
C ASP A 9 26.99 6.67 -13.27
N ASN A 10 26.51 7.59 -14.10
CA ASN A 10 25.08 7.88 -14.31
C ASN A 10 24.35 6.77 -15.07
N SER A 11 25.05 5.75 -15.59
CA SER A 11 24.47 4.55 -16.20
C SER A 11 23.58 3.75 -15.22
N SER A 12 23.87 3.82 -13.93
CA SER A 12 23.12 3.15 -12.85
C SER A 12 21.71 3.73 -12.61
N ALA A 13 21.48 5.01 -12.92
CA ALA A 13 20.19 5.67 -12.70
C ALA A 13 19.13 5.27 -13.74
N ILE A 14 19.55 4.90 -14.96
CA ILE A 14 18.64 4.37 -16.00
C ILE A 14 18.27 2.91 -15.70
N SER A 15 19.20 2.13 -15.14
CA SER A 15 18.94 0.75 -14.67
C SER A 15 17.86 0.70 -13.58
N ASN A 16 17.87 1.62 -12.62
CA ASN A 16 16.90 1.62 -11.51
C ASN A 16 15.48 2.03 -11.92
N ARG A 17 15.30 2.77 -13.03
CA ARG A 17 13.96 3.17 -13.54
C ARG A 17 13.24 2.03 -14.24
N ASN A 18 13.99 1.11 -14.87
CA ASN A 18 13.43 -0.05 -15.56
C ASN A 18 13.01 -1.16 -14.59
N THR A 19 13.48 -1.15 -13.34
CA THR A 19 13.17 -2.19 -12.35
C THR A 19 11.82 -2.02 -11.65
N PHE A 20 11.29 -0.80 -11.50
CA PHE A 20 9.99 -0.63 -10.81
C PHE A 20 8.83 -1.24 -11.60
N PHE A 21 8.91 -1.14 -12.93
CA PHE A 21 7.91 -1.70 -13.83
C PHE A 21 7.93 -3.25 -13.89
N SER A 22 9.05 -3.90 -13.53
CA SER A 22 9.19 -5.37 -13.60
C SER A 22 8.40 -6.14 -12.57
N CYS A 23 8.17 -5.55 -11.39
CA CYS A 23 7.34 -6.14 -10.33
C CYS A 23 5.84 -6.16 -10.66
N TRP A 24 5.42 -5.42 -11.69
CA TRP A 24 4.02 -5.38 -12.13
C TRP A 24 3.74 -6.42 -13.24
N ALA A 25 4.64 -6.50 -14.22
CA ALA A 25 4.69 -7.54 -15.24
C ALA A 25 4.70 -8.98 -14.67
N ALA A 26 5.42 -9.14 -13.57
CA ALA A 26 5.46 -10.28 -12.68
C ALA A 26 4.12 -10.94 -12.29
N LEU A 27 3.20 -10.18 -11.65
CA LEU A 27 1.91 -10.68 -11.16
C LEU A 27 0.99 -11.16 -12.27
N VAL A 28 1.10 -10.40 -13.33
CA VAL A 28 0.52 -10.60 -14.64
C VAL A 28 1.02 -11.94 -15.23
N ILE A 29 2.26 -12.37 -14.98
CA ILE A 29 2.81 -13.65 -15.46
C ILE A 29 2.36 -14.86 -14.59
N PHE A 30 2.26 -14.75 -13.27
CA PHE A 30 1.97 -15.91 -12.38
C PHE A 30 0.48 -16.30 -12.30
N ASN A 31 -0.43 -15.41 -12.69
CA ASN A 31 -1.86 -15.71 -12.75
C ASN A 31 -2.32 -16.23 -14.13
N ARG A 32 -1.41 -16.73 -14.96
CA ARG A 32 -1.68 -17.15 -16.34
C ARG A 32 -1.32 -18.61 -16.57
N LYS A 33 -1.85 -19.20 -17.64
CA LYS A 33 -1.40 -20.51 -18.11
C LYS A 33 0.12 -20.47 -18.26
N ILE A 34 0.82 -21.31 -17.48
CA ILE A 34 2.26 -21.51 -17.63
C ILE A 34 2.48 -21.92 -19.10
N PRO A 35 3.43 -21.30 -19.82
CA PRO A 35 3.77 -21.74 -21.17
C PRO A 35 4.02 -23.25 -21.14
N THR A 36 3.16 -24.04 -21.77
CA THR A 36 3.35 -25.48 -21.86
C THR A 36 4.40 -25.78 -22.90
N PHE A 37 5.35 -26.67 -22.58
CA PHE A 37 6.43 -27.07 -23.50
C PHE A 37 5.94 -27.65 -24.84
N GLY A 38 4.65 -28.01 -24.95
CA GLY A 38 4.03 -28.56 -26.16
C GLY A 38 4.03 -27.63 -27.38
N ASP A 39 4.13 -26.31 -27.19
CA ASP A 39 4.12 -25.34 -28.29
C ASP A 39 5.54 -24.92 -28.75
N CYS A 40 6.59 -25.56 -28.20
CA CYS A 40 7.91 -24.93 -28.05
C CYS A 40 9.09 -25.71 -28.66
N ILE A 41 8.94 -26.46 -29.75
CA ILE A 41 10.11 -26.76 -30.61
C ILE A 41 10.30 -25.58 -31.57
N GLN A 42 10.57 -24.41 -31.02
CA GLN A 42 11.08 -23.29 -31.80
C GLN A 42 12.59 -23.21 -31.65
N PRO A 43 13.35 -22.89 -32.72
CA PRO A 43 14.82 -22.83 -32.68
C PRO A 43 15.38 -21.72 -31.78
N ARG A 44 14.53 -20.88 -31.18
CA ARG A 44 14.91 -19.83 -30.22
C ARG A 44 14.00 -19.91 -29.00
N ALA A 45 14.59 -19.71 -27.81
CA ALA A 45 13.82 -19.61 -26.57
C ALA A 45 12.85 -18.44 -26.65
N HIS A 46 11.60 -18.67 -26.29
CA HIS A 46 10.57 -17.63 -26.27
C HIS A 46 10.99 -16.49 -25.32
N PRO A 47 10.87 -15.20 -25.69
CA PRO A 47 11.24 -14.06 -24.82
C PRO A 47 10.59 -14.11 -23.41
N ALA A 48 9.42 -14.74 -23.31
CA ALA A 48 8.72 -14.96 -22.05
C ALA A 48 9.52 -15.80 -21.04
N ILE A 49 10.33 -16.75 -21.48
CA ILE A 49 11.16 -17.59 -20.59
C ILE A 49 12.19 -16.70 -19.87
N GLN A 50 12.78 -15.74 -20.59
CA GLN A 50 13.73 -14.80 -19.99
C GLN A 50 13.04 -13.89 -18.96
N SER A 51 11.84 -13.42 -19.26
CA SER A 51 11.05 -12.62 -18.30
C SER A 51 10.65 -13.44 -17.07
N PHE A 52 10.18 -14.67 -17.25
CA PHE A 52 9.84 -15.58 -16.18
C PHE A 52 11.04 -15.87 -15.27
N ASN A 53 12.21 -16.14 -15.85
CA ASN A 53 13.45 -16.32 -15.08
C ASN A 53 13.83 -15.07 -14.30
N THR A 54 13.78 -13.89 -14.94
CA THR A 54 14.00 -12.61 -14.26
C THR A 54 13.04 -12.45 -13.08
N HIS A 55 11.79 -12.86 -13.24
CA HIS A 55 10.82 -12.81 -12.17
C HIS A 55 11.12 -13.77 -11.02
N LEU A 56 11.45 -15.02 -11.31
CA LEU A 56 11.85 -15.97 -10.27
C LEU A 56 13.06 -15.46 -9.47
N LEU A 57 13.99 -14.76 -10.12
CA LEU A 57 15.12 -14.10 -9.46
C LEU A 57 14.71 -12.91 -8.59
N MET A 58 13.59 -12.25 -8.89
CA MET A 58 13.03 -11.20 -8.03
C MET A 58 12.23 -11.76 -6.86
N LEU A 59 11.75 -13.00 -6.92
CA LEU A 59 11.06 -13.64 -5.81
C LEU A 59 12.02 -14.10 -4.72
N ARG A 60 11.51 -14.17 -3.49
CA ARG A 60 12.23 -14.72 -2.32
C ARG A 60 11.58 -16.03 -1.83
N PRO A 61 11.53 -17.11 -2.63
CA PRO A 61 10.70 -18.28 -2.34
C PRO A 61 11.08 -18.97 -1.01
N LEU A 62 12.38 -19.12 -0.72
CA LEU A 62 12.84 -19.70 0.54
C LEU A 62 12.43 -18.86 1.74
N GLU A 63 12.52 -17.53 1.63
CA GLU A 63 12.10 -16.63 2.70
C GLU A 63 10.57 -16.64 2.87
N ILE A 64 9.80 -16.72 1.78
CA ILE A 64 8.34 -16.88 1.81
C ILE A 64 7.97 -18.16 2.56
N ILE A 65 8.57 -19.32 2.21
CA ILE A 65 8.32 -20.60 2.89
C ILE A 65 8.65 -20.48 4.38
N PHE A 66 9.84 -19.97 4.72
CA PHE A 66 10.24 -19.76 6.11
C PHE A 66 9.27 -18.85 6.87
N ARG A 67 8.79 -17.78 6.24
CA ARG A 67 7.84 -16.84 6.84
C ARG A 67 6.46 -17.46 7.05
N PHE A 68 5.96 -18.25 6.11
CA PHE A 68 4.72 -19.02 6.29
C PHE A 68 4.84 -19.99 7.47
N LEU A 69 5.94 -20.75 7.55
CA LEU A 69 6.19 -21.69 8.65
C LEU A 69 6.32 -21.00 10.01
N THR A 70 6.77 -19.75 10.02
CA THR A 70 6.95 -18.95 11.25
C THR A 70 5.83 -17.94 11.50
N SER A 71 4.76 -17.93 10.71
CA SER A 71 3.64 -16.98 10.85
C SER A 71 3.01 -16.93 12.25
N PRO A 72 2.85 -18.07 12.98
CA PRO A 72 2.22 -18.03 14.31
C PRO A 72 3.09 -17.33 15.36
N PHE A 73 4.40 -17.28 15.11
CA PHE A 73 5.40 -16.66 15.99
C PHE A 73 5.72 -15.22 15.60
N ARG A 74 4.93 -14.61 14.72
CA ARG A 74 5.13 -13.24 14.24
C ARG A 74 4.04 -12.29 14.74
N VAL A 75 4.39 -11.02 14.73
CA VAL A 75 3.50 -9.93 15.16
C VAL A 75 2.58 -9.48 14.02
N LEU A 76 1.53 -8.74 14.36
CA LEU A 76 0.76 -7.94 13.39
C LEU A 76 1.30 -6.51 13.40
N PRO A 77 1.10 -5.73 12.33
CA PRO A 77 1.48 -4.33 12.33
C PRO A 77 0.66 -3.55 13.36
N ASP A 78 1.22 -2.50 13.91
CA ASP A 78 0.49 -1.59 14.81
C ASP A 78 -0.18 -0.46 14.00
N LEU A 79 0.27 -0.21 12.78
CA LEU A 79 -0.26 0.79 11.85
C LEU A 79 -0.34 0.25 10.42
N ILE A 80 -1.38 0.61 9.69
CA ILE A 80 -1.55 0.26 8.28
C ILE A 80 -1.81 1.52 7.47
N VAL A 81 -0.94 1.82 6.51
CA VAL A 81 -1.12 2.88 5.51
C VAL A 81 -1.86 2.28 4.32
N LEU A 82 -3.15 2.58 4.22
CA LEU A 82 -4.08 1.93 3.30
C LEU A 82 -3.90 2.36 1.84
N GLY A 83 -3.37 3.56 1.58
CA GLY A 83 -3.44 4.17 0.25
C GLY A 83 -4.09 5.53 0.25
N GLU A 84 -4.42 6.11 -0.91
CA GLU A 84 -4.39 5.46 -2.24
C GLU A 84 -3.01 5.53 -2.94
N VAL A 85 -2.80 4.74 -4.01
CA VAL A 85 -1.57 4.88 -4.80
C VAL A 85 -1.54 6.27 -5.45
N ARG A 86 -0.32 6.79 -5.60
CA ARG A 86 -0.02 8.15 -6.07
C ARG A 86 -0.46 9.27 -5.11
N CYS A 87 -0.76 8.94 -3.86
CA CYS A 87 -1.02 9.89 -2.76
C CYS A 87 0.17 10.06 -1.79
N GLY A 88 1.39 9.70 -2.20
CA GLY A 88 2.59 9.89 -1.37
C GLY A 88 2.80 8.84 -0.28
N THR A 89 2.14 7.68 -0.34
CA THR A 89 2.33 6.59 0.63
C THR A 89 3.80 6.20 0.81
N THR A 90 4.60 6.16 -0.27
CA THR A 90 6.04 5.88 -0.20
C THR A 90 6.77 6.92 0.65
N THR A 91 6.50 8.21 0.42
CA THR A 91 7.08 9.31 1.19
C THR A 91 6.68 9.21 2.66
N PHE A 92 5.38 9.00 2.93
CA PHE A 92 4.88 8.85 4.29
C PHE A 92 5.51 7.66 5.02
N CYS A 93 5.59 6.49 4.39
CA CYS A 93 6.22 5.29 4.97
C CYS A 93 7.72 5.49 5.20
N ALA A 94 8.43 6.17 4.30
CA ALA A 94 9.84 6.50 4.49
C ALA A 94 10.04 7.43 5.72
N ARG A 95 9.13 8.39 5.94
CA ARG A 95 9.13 9.22 7.14
C ARG A 95 8.87 8.39 8.40
N LEU A 96 7.92 7.45 8.37
CA LEU A 96 7.70 6.52 9.48
C LEU A 96 8.92 5.65 9.77
N ALA A 97 9.56 5.09 8.74
CA ALA A 97 10.78 4.29 8.90
C ALA A 97 11.94 5.13 9.47
N SER A 98 12.03 6.42 9.12
CA SER A 98 13.05 7.34 9.64
C SER A 98 12.95 7.60 11.15
N LEU A 99 11.83 7.25 11.79
CA LEU A 99 11.68 7.29 13.26
C LEU A 99 12.67 6.33 13.96
N SER A 100 13.15 5.29 13.26
CA SER A 100 14.14 4.29 13.73
C SER A 100 15.59 4.81 13.83
N GLY A 101 15.80 6.06 14.23
CA GLY A 101 17.13 6.64 14.39
C GLY A 101 18.01 5.92 15.42
N LYS A 102 19.34 6.05 15.28
CA LYS A 102 20.30 5.54 16.28
C LYS A 102 20.11 6.19 17.66
N LYS A 103 19.64 7.45 17.68
CA LYS A 103 19.44 8.25 18.89
C LYS A 103 18.04 8.11 19.48
N THR A 104 17.10 7.48 18.77
CA THR A 104 15.72 7.34 19.22
C THR A 104 15.55 5.98 19.90
N LYS A 105 14.72 5.94 20.94
CA LYS A 105 14.25 4.70 21.55
C LYS A 105 13.12 4.04 20.74
N ILE A 106 12.72 4.61 19.61
CA ILE A 106 11.66 4.04 18.76
C ILE A 106 12.31 3.16 17.70
N LYS A 107 11.83 1.92 17.59
CA LYS A 107 12.21 0.96 16.56
C LYS A 107 10.99 0.61 15.73
N CYS A 108 10.92 1.23 14.57
CA CYS A 108 9.98 1.01 13.49
C CYS A 108 10.50 -0.09 12.56
N TYR A 109 9.70 -1.15 12.41
CA TYR A 109 9.97 -2.27 11.52
C TYR A 109 9.00 -2.27 10.34
N THR A 110 9.56 -2.57 9.18
CA THR A 110 8.89 -2.56 7.89
C THR A 110 8.39 -3.96 7.50
N PRO A 111 7.39 -4.08 6.61
CA PRO A 111 6.92 -5.38 6.19
C PRO A 111 7.90 -6.03 5.21
N PHE A 112 7.87 -7.35 5.17
CA PHE A 112 8.50 -8.15 4.12
C PHE A 112 7.67 -8.11 2.85
N CYS A 113 8.33 -7.78 1.74
CA CYS A 113 7.78 -7.86 0.41
C CYS A 113 8.24 -9.17 -0.27
N PRO A 114 7.34 -9.92 -0.96
CA PRO A 114 7.73 -11.13 -1.67
C PRO A 114 8.69 -10.86 -2.83
N TRP A 115 8.75 -9.62 -3.34
CA TRP A 115 9.72 -9.21 -4.36
C TRP A 115 10.89 -8.45 -3.77
N ALA A 116 12.09 -8.79 -4.24
CA ALA A 116 13.32 -8.06 -4.00
C ALA A 116 13.38 -6.78 -4.84
N HIS A 117 12.60 -5.77 -4.49
CA HIS A 117 12.55 -4.51 -5.22
C HIS A 117 12.79 -3.30 -4.30
N PRO A 118 13.80 -2.44 -4.55
CA PRO A 118 14.19 -1.37 -3.63
C PRO A 118 13.06 -0.42 -3.20
N GLU A 119 12.11 -0.13 -4.09
CA GLU A 119 10.99 0.79 -3.78
C GLU A 119 9.80 0.14 -3.06
N LEU A 120 9.67 -1.19 -3.15
CA LEU A 120 8.56 -1.95 -2.57
C LEU A 120 8.97 -2.66 -1.28
N ASP A 121 10.21 -3.13 -1.27
CA ASP A 121 10.85 -3.77 -0.14
C ASP A 121 10.93 -2.77 1.00
N ASN A 122 10.58 -3.24 2.20
CA ASN A 122 10.48 -2.39 3.40
C ASN A 122 9.35 -1.35 3.37
N LYS A 123 8.37 -1.47 2.47
CA LYS A 123 7.19 -0.60 2.45
C LYS A 123 5.89 -1.39 2.44
N GLU A 124 5.73 -2.33 1.52
CA GLU A 124 4.42 -2.93 1.20
C GLU A 124 4.49 -4.46 1.31
N SER A 125 3.60 -5.06 2.09
CA SER A 125 3.48 -6.53 2.11
C SER A 125 2.71 -7.07 0.90
N PHE A 126 1.72 -6.31 0.40
CA PHE A 126 0.76 -6.74 -0.62
C PHE A 126 -0.03 -8.01 -0.27
N TYR A 127 -0.12 -8.34 1.02
CA TYR A 127 -0.71 -9.60 1.46
C TYR A 127 -2.18 -9.73 1.07
N PHE A 128 -3.03 -8.77 1.48
CA PHE A 128 -4.47 -8.85 1.25
C PHE A 128 -4.93 -8.53 -0.18
N VAL A 129 -3.98 -8.21 -1.06
CA VAL A 129 -4.23 -8.08 -2.50
C VAL A 129 -3.76 -9.31 -3.27
N GLY A 130 -3.35 -10.40 -2.60
CA GLY A 130 -3.15 -11.71 -3.22
C GLY A 130 -1.78 -11.90 -3.88
N HIS A 131 -0.77 -11.13 -3.46
CA HIS A 131 0.55 -11.18 -4.08
C HIS A 131 1.42 -12.36 -3.59
N TYR A 132 0.89 -13.16 -2.67
CA TYR A 132 1.47 -14.44 -2.25
C TYR A 132 0.72 -15.60 -2.90
N LEU A 133 0.75 -15.66 -4.24
CA LEU A 133 0.08 -16.70 -5.04
C LEU A 133 -1.44 -16.75 -4.80
N GLY A 134 -2.07 -15.58 -4.64
CA GLY A 134 -3.49 -15.46 -4.32
C GLY A 134 -3.85 -15.73 -2.87
N ILE A 135 -2.93 -16.23 -2.04
CA ILE A 135 -3.19 -16.48 -0.61
C ILE A 135 -3.44 -15.14 0.10
N VAL A 136 -4.58 -15.04 0.78
CA VAL A 136 -5.01 -13.86 1.54
C VAL A 136 -5.56 -14.20 2.91
N ASP A 137 -5.35 -15.43 3.39
CA ASP A 137 -5.87 -15.88 4.68
C ASP A 137 -5.38 -14.98 5.82
N PRO A 138 -6.29 -14.33 6.58
CA PRO A 138 -5.93 -13.40 7.65
C PRO A 138 -4.98 -13.98 8.70
N TYR A 139 -4.98 -15.30 8.89
CA TYR A 139 -4.05 -15.98 9.80
C TYR A 139 -2.59 -15.80 9.40
N PHE A 140 -2.26 -15.96 8.12
CA PHE A 140 -0.86 -15.89 7.65
C PHE A 140 -0.38 -14.47 7.39
N TYR A 141 -1.21 -13.43 7.54
CA TYR A 141 -0.78 -12.03 7.35
C TYR A 141 0.45 -11.65 8.19
N ARG A 142 0.54 -12.19 9.41
CA ARG A 142 1.68 -12.03 10.33
C ARG A 142 3.03 -12.41 9.72
N MET A 143 3.05 -13.26 8.70
CA MET A 143 4.29 -13.72 8.06
C MET A 143 5.14 -12.56 7.48
N ALA A 144 4.48 -11.44 7.13
CA ALA A 144 5.16 -10.26 6.60
C ALA A 144 5.96 -9.50 7.68
N PHE A 145 5.76 -9.77 8.97
CA PHE A 145 6.28 -8.93 10.06
C PHE A 145 7.31 -9.67 10.93
N PRO A 146 8.05 -8.96 11.80
CA PRO A 146 9.05 -9.57 12.68
C PRO A 146 8.48 -10.63 13.64
N LEU A 147 9.37 -11.42 14.22
CA LEU A 147 9.02 -12.42 15.22
C LEU A 147 8.62 -11.74 16.55
N ILE A 148 7.77 -12.42 17.32
CA ILE A 148 7.40 -12.03 18.68
C ILE A 148 8.64 -11.90 19.56
N ILE A 149 9.64 -12.77 19.38
CA ILE A 149 10.90 -12.70 20.13
C ILE A 149 11.71 -11.45 19.81
N THR A 150 11.69 -10.99 18.55
CA THR A 150 12.30 -9.72 18.15
C THR A 150 11.64 -8.57 18.89
N ARG A 151 10.30 -8.53 18.91
CA ARG A 151 9.56 -7.53 19.68
C ARG A 151 9.87 -7.58 21.17
N TRP A 152 9.85 -8.78 21.76
CA TRP A 152 10.16 -8.95 23.18
C TRP A 152 11.55 -8.43 23.52
N TRP A 153 12.56 -8.75 22.70
CA TRP A 153 13.92 -8.28 22.88
C TRP A 153 14.00 -6.74 22.85
N GLU A 154 13.39 -6.12 21.84
CA GLU A 154 13.38 -4.66 21.70
C GLU A 154 12.68 -3.98 22.90
N GLU A 155 11.50 -4.47 23.29
CA GLU A 155 10.70 -3.85 24.35
C GLU A 155 11.26 -4.10 25.75
N HIS A 156 11.69 -5.34 26.06
CA HIS A 156 12.00 -5.76 27.43
C HIS A 156 13.49 -5.75 27.71
N VAL A 157 14.34 -6.08 26.74
CA VAL A 157 15.79 -6.15 26.93
C VAL A 157 16.44 -4.80 26.58
N LEU A 158 16.06 -4.19 25.46
CA LEU A 158 16.65 -2.93 25.01
C LEU A 158 15.89 -1.68 25.52
N GLY A 159 14.68 -1.87 26.06
CA GLY A 159 13.82 -0.79 26.53
C GLY A 159 13.39 0.18 25.42
N ASN A 160 13.36 -0.31 24.18
CA ASN A 160 12.90 0.42 23.01
C ASN A 160 11.37 0.32 22.88
N ILE A 161 10.78 1.29 22.21
CA ILE A 161 9.38 1.24 21.76
C ILE A 161 9.39 0.50 20.43
N PHE A 162 8.87 -0.73 20.42
CA PHE A 162 8.72 -1.52 19.21
C PHE A 162 7.43 -1.14 18.48
N PHE A 163 7.54 -0.85 17.20
CA PHE A 163 6.43 -0.49 16.33
C PHE A 163 6.62 -1.13 14.96
N THR A 164 5.52 -1.62 14.37
CA THR A 164 5.49 -2.21 13.02
C THR A 164 4.44 -1.53 12.17
N PHE A 165 4.69 -1.37 10.87
CA PHE A 165 3.68 -0.89 9.94
C PHE A 165 3.61 -1.70 8.65
N ASP A 166 2.50 -1.57 7.93
CA ASP A 166 2.34 -2.03 6.54
C ASP A 166 1.85 -0.89 5.65
N GLY A 167 2.58 -0.62 4.56
CA GLY A 167 2.44 0.58 3.74
C GLY A 167 1.68 0.40 2.43
N CYS A 168 0.79 -0.59 2.31
CA CYS A 168 0.23 -1.03 1.02
C CYS A 168 -0.87 -0.10 0.48
N ALA A 169 -0.51 0.69 -0.54
CA ALA A 169 -1.40 1.71 -1.09
C ALA A 169 -2.62 1.17 -1.86
N GLN A 170 -2.67 -0.14 -2.11
CA GLN A 170 -3.78 -0.80 -2.80
C GLN A 170 -4.89 -1.26 -1.84
N TYR A 171 -4.65 -1.22 -0.53
CA TYR A 171 -5.63 -1.69 0.45
C TYR A 171 -6.86 -0.79 0.51
N LEU A 172 -6.71 0.53 0.37
CA LEU A 172 -7.81 1.48 0.52
C LEU A 172 -8.95 1.14 -0.44
N SER A 173 -8.62 0.79 -1.66
CA SER A 173 -9.60 0.66 -2.73
C SER A 173 -9.86 -0.80 -3.13
N SER A 174 -9.10 -1.75 -2.57
CA SER A 174 -9.46 -3.18 -2.57
C SER A 174 -10.76 -3.41 -1.78
N PRO A 175 -11.80 -3.99 -2.40
CA PRO A 175 -13.07 -4.25 -1.70
C PRO A 175 -12.96 -5.37 -0.65
N THR A 176 -11.94 -6.22 -0.73
CA THR A 176 -11.72 -7.37 0.15
C THR A 176 -10.89 -7.01 1.38
N ALA A 177 -9.93 -6.10 1.21
CA ALA A 177 -8.96 -5.71 2.24
C ALA A 177 -9.57 -5.30 3.60
N PRO A 178 -10.60 -4.45 3.71
CA PRO A 178 -11.10 -4.04 5.03
C PRO A 178 -11.59 -5.22 5.87
N TYR A 179 -12.27 -6.18 5.24
CA TYR A 179 -12.79 -7.37 5.90
C TYR A 179 -11.67 -8.32 6.32
N LEU A 180 -10.70 -8.56 5.44
CA LEU A 180 -9.57 -9.45 5.72
C LEU A 180 -8.63 -8.88 6.78
N ILE A 181 -8.38 -7.56 6.76
CA ILE A 181 -7.61 -6.88 7.79
C ILE A 181 -8.36 -6.97 9.11
N ALA A 182 -9.65 -6.61 9.18
CA ALA A 182 -10.40 -6.70 10.43
C ALA A 182 -10.41 -8.13 11.01
N ASP A 183 -10.52 -9.16 10.15
CA ASP A 183 -10.42 -10.57 10.56
C ASP A 183 -9.03 -10.92 11.12
N ALA A 184 -7.95 -10.41 10.52
CA ALA A 184 -6.58 -10.67 10.99
C ALA A 184 -6.34 -10.18 12.43
N TYR A 185 -7.06 -9.14 12.84
CA TYR A 185 -7.00 -8.56 14.18
C TYR A 185 -8.05 -9.10 15.13
N ARG A 186 -8.84 -10.12 14.77
CA ARG A 186 -9.75 -10.77 15.74
C ARG A 186 -8.96 -11.21 16.98
N GLY A 187 -9.46 -10.80 18.15
CA GLY A 187 -8.81 -11.05 19.45
C GLY A 187 -7.63 -10.12 19.78
N ASN A 188 -7.18 -9.25 18.88
CA ASN A 188 -6.11 -8.27 19.09
C ASN A 188 -6.71 -6.85 19.17
N ALA A 189 -5.92 -5.85 19.57
CA ALA A 189 -6.33 -4.44 19.42
C ALA A 189 -6.31 -4.05 17.94
N PRO A 190 -7.27 -3.23 17.44
CA PRO A 190 -7.25 -2.79 16.06
C PRO A 190 -5.98 -1.96 15.78
N PRO A 191 -5.41 -2.04 14.56
CA PRO A 191 -4.29 -1.20 14.16
C PRO A 191 -4.75 0.24 13.95
N VAL A 192 -3.80 1.17 13.96
CA VAL A 192 -4.03 2.54 13.48
C VAL A 192 -4.11 2.53 11.96
N LEU A 193 -5.26 2.92 11.39
CA LEU A 193 -5.43 3.01 9.95
C LEU A 193 -5.11 4.43 9.47
N VAL A 194 -4.34 4.53 8.40
CA VAL A 194 -3.96 5.81 7.78
C VAL A 194 -4.28 5.78 6.29
N ALA A 195 -5.04 6.74 5.80
CA ALA A 195 -5.28 6.96 4.38
C ALA A 195 -4.55 8.23 3.92
N CYS A 196 -3.56 8.05 3.05
CA CYS A 196 -2.95 9.15 2.32
C CYS A 196 -3.84 9.56 1.15
N ILE A 197 -4.25 10.81 1.09
CA ILE A 197 -5.12 11.34 0.04
C ILE A 197 -4.41 12.43 -0.76
N ARG A 198 -4.90 12.68 -1.97
CA ARG A 198 -4.47 13.76 -2.85
C ARG A 198 -5.69 14.29 -3.58
N ASN A 199 -5.63 15.51 -4.11
CA ASN A 199 -6.60 15.97 -5.11
C ASN A 199 -6.93 14.82 -6.11
N PRO A 200 -8.20 14.41 -6.23
CA PRO A 200 -8.58 13.21 -6.98
C PRO A 200 -8.34 13.34 -8.49
N VAL A 201 -8.40 14.55 -9.05
CA VAL A 201 -8.07 14.80 -10.47
C VAL A 201 -6.59 14.52 -10.71
N ASP A 202 -5.73 15.10 -9.87
CA ASP A 202 -4.27 14.94 -9.99
C ASP A 202 -3.84 13.49 -9.74
N GLN A 203 -4.48 12.83 -8.78
CA GLN A 203 -4.25 11.42 -8.48
C GLN A 203 -4.61 10.56 -9.69
N ALA A 204 -5.80 10.75 -10.28
CA ALA A 204 -6.27 9.98 -11.43
C ALA A 204 -5.34 10.13 -12.65
N ILE A 205 -4.91 11.36 -12.94
CA ILE A 205 -3.94 11.63 -14.01
C ILE A 205 -2.60 10.95 -13.71
N SER A 206 -2.09 11.11 -12.47
CA SER A 206 -0.80 10.52 -12.09
C SER A 206 -0.84 8.99 -12.14
N TRP A 207 -1.96 8.37 -11.75
CA TRP A 207 -2.14 6.94 -11.83
C TRP A 207 -2.23 6.46 -13.27
N TRP A 208 -3.08 7.08 -14.10
CA TRP A 208 -3.25 6.70 -15.50
C TRP A 208 -1.92 6.76 -16.25
N GLN A 209 -1.14 7.82 -16.06
CA GLN A 209 0.20 7.95 -16.63
C GLN A 209 1.14 6.85 -16.14
N TYR A 210 1.12 6.56 -14.84
CA TYR A 210 1.96 5.52 -14.25
C TYR A 210 1.67 4.15 -14.87
N GLU A 211 0.40 3.74 -14.94
CA GLU A 211 0.01 2.44 -15.47
C GLU A 211 0.30 2.32 -16.97
N ASN A 212 0.03 3.37 -17.76
CA ASN A 212 0.33 3.33 -19.19
C ASN A 212 1.83 3.22 -19.46
N ASN A 213 2.66 3.91 -18.68
CA ASN A 213 4.12 3.75 -18.77
C ASN A 213 4.55 2.32 -18.40
N ALA A 214 3.92 1.73 -17.38
CA ALA A 214 4.17 0.34 -17.00
C ALA A 214 3.81 -0.65 -18.11
N MET A 215 2.70 -0.39 -18.81
CA MET A 215 2.27 -1.19 -19.95
C MET A 215 3.23 -1.06 -21.13
N ILE A 216 3.60 0.16 -21.52
CA ILE A 216 4.56 0.40 -22.61
C ILE A 216 5.90 -0.29 -22.32
N TRP A 217 6.37 -0.18 -21.08
CA TRP A 217 7.58 -0.87 -20.63
C TRP A 217 7.42 -2.39 -20.66
N GLY A 218 6.29 -2.93 -20.20
CA GLY A 218 6.03 -4.38 -20.23
C GLY A 218 5.98 -4.91 -21.67
N GLU A 219 5.37 -4.16 -22.58
CA GLU A 219 5.32 -4.50 -24.00
C GLU A 219 6.70 -4.49 -24.65
N SER A 220 7.56 -3.52 -24.33
CA SER A 220 8.94 -3.49 -24.83
C SER A 220 9.79 -4.67 -24.36
N MET A 221 9.38 -5.32 -23.26
CA MET A 221 9.98 -6.56 -22.73
C MET A 221 9.36 -7.85 -23.31
N GLY A 222 8.48 -7.74 -24.33
CA GLY A 222 7.84 -8.89 -24.98
C GLY A 222 6.70 -9.52 -24.17
N LEU A 223 6.11 -8.79 -23.22
CA LEU A 223 5.05 -9.31 -22.34
C LEU A 223 3.63 -9.09 -22.86
N LYS A 224 3.51 -8.53 -24.06
CA LYS A 224 2.23 -8.16 -24.67
C LYS A 224 1.29 -9.36 -24.83
N GLU A 225 1.79 -10.48 -25.34
CA GLU A 225 0.99 -11.70 -25.62
C GLU A 225 0.42 -12.33 -24.35
N TRP A 226 1.09 -12.12 -23.24
CA TRP A 226 0.62 -12.62 -21.96
C TRP A 226 -0.49 -11.69 -21.45
N ASN A 227 -0.44 -10.39 -21.77
CA ASN A 227 -1.27 -9.36 -21.16
C ASN A 227 -2.77 -9.38 -21.51
N SER A 228 -3.19 -10.10 -22.55
CA SER A 228 -4.53 -10.03 -23.12
C SER A 228 -5.63 -10.70 -22.28
N ASP A 229 -5.34 -11.76 -21.55
CA ASP A 229 -6.42 -12.68 -21.10
C ASP A 229 -7.15 -12.31 -19.80
N LEU A 230 -6.71 -11.28 -19.04
CA LEU A 230 -7.28 -10.99 -17.71
C LEU A 230 -8.03 -9.66 -17.58
N ARG A 231 -7.90 -8.73 -18.54
CA ARG A 231 -8.29 -7.33 -18.31
C ARG A 231 -9.20 -6.73 -19.38
N SER A 232 -9.71 -7.56 -20.30
CA SER A 232 -10.47 -7.17 -21.50
C SER A 232 -9.61 -6.51 -22.58
N ASP A 233 -10.09 -6.57 -23.83
CA ASP A 233 -9.47 -5.90 -24.99
C ASP A 233 -9.45 -4.36 -24.87
N GLN A 234 -10.19 -3.81 -23.91
CA GLN A 234 -10.24 -2.37 -23.63
C GLN A 234 -9.13 -1.91 -22.66
N TYR A 235 -8.35 -2.83 -22.10
CA TYR A 235 -7.28 -2.51 -21.16
C TYR A 235 -5.89 -2.62 -21.81
N PRO A 236 -5.00 -1.62 -21.61
CA PRO A 236 -5.19 -0.43 -20.79
C PRO A 236 -5.98 0.65 -21.56
N PRO A 237 -6.85 1.42 -20.87
CA PRO A 237 -7.49 2.58 -21.47
C PRO A 237 -6.48 3.60 -22.00
N LYS A 238 -6.68 4.02 -23.26
CA LYS A 238 -5.76 4.89 -24.02
C LYS A 238 -5.79 6.34 -23.57
N SER A 239 -6.86 6.76 -22.90
CA SER A 239 -6.99 8.08 -22.31
C SER A 239 -7.47 8.00 -20.86
N VAL A 240 -7.25 9.05 -20.07
CA VAL A 240 -7.77 9.12 -18.70
C VAL A 240 -9.31 9.17 -18.67
N LEU A 241 -9.95 9.69 -19.72
CA LEU A 241 -11.40 9.67 -19.85
C LEU A 241 -11.90 8.25 -20.15
N ASP A 242 -11.21 7.51 -21.01
CA ASP A 242 -11.51 6.10 -21.29
C ASP A 242 -11.34 5.28 -20.01
N ALA A 243 -10.33 5.60 -19.19
CA ALA A 243 -10.11 4.93 -17.91
C ALA A 243 -11.24 5.21 -16.92
N LEU A 244 -11.74 6.44 -16.91
CA LEU A 244 -12.88 6.83 -16.10
C LEU A 244 -14.20 6.20 -16.60
N GLU A 245 -14.37 6.02 -17.91
CA GLU A 245 -15.52 5.32 -18.46
C GLU A 245 -15.44 3.82 -18.14
N TYR A 246 -14.27 3.22 -18.31
CA TYR A 246 -13.99 1.83 -17.98
C TYR A 246 -14.29 1.52 -16.51
N SER A 247 -13.85 2.36 -15.57
CA SER A 247 -14.12 2.16 -14.13
C SER A 247 -15.62 2.21 -13.77
N LYS A 248 -16.42 2.90 -14.59
CA LYS A 248 -17.87 3.02 -14.45
C LYS A 248 -18.65 1.90 -15.15
N SER A 249 -17.97 1.09 -15.96
CA SER A 249 -18.60 -0.03 -16.67
C SER A 249 -19.33 -0.98 -15.72
N SER A 250 -20.42 -1.59 -16.20
CA SER A 250 -21.16 -2.61 -15.45
C SER A 250 -20.27 -3.79 -15.07
N PHE A 251 -19.34 -4.17 -15.96
CA PHE A 251 -18.33 -5.20 -15.73
C PHE A 251 -17.49 -4.91 -14.49
N VAL A 252 -16.86 -3.72 -14.40
CA VAL A 252 -16.05 -3.34 -13.24
C VAL A 252 -16.88 -3.28 -11.96
N ARG A 253 -18.09 -2.72 -12.03
CA ARG A 253 -18.99 -2.63 -10.87
C ARG A 253 -19.37 -4.02 -10.36
N GLN A 254 -19.71 -4.94 -11.25
CA GLN A 254 -20.07 -6.31 -10.90
C GLN A 254 -18.88 -7.04 -10.28
N ALA A 255 -17.69 -6.96 -10.87
CA ALA A 255 -16.51 -7.62 -10.32
C ALA A 255 -16.14 -7.11 -8.91
N TYR A 256 -16.33 -5.82 -8.63
CA TYR A 256 -16.15 -5.29 -7.27
C TYR A 256 -17.19 -5.83 -6.29
N LYS A 257 -18.45 -5.90 -6.71
CA LYS A 257 -19.54 -6.47 -5.91
C LYS A 257 -19.28 -7.96 -5.62
N ASP A 258 -18.78 -8.70 -6.60
CA ASP A 258 -18.44 -10.11 -6.47
C ASP A 258 -17.27 -10.31 -5.52
N ALA A 259 -16.22 -9.48 -5.63
CA ALA A 259 -15.07 -9.54 -4.71
C ALA A 259 -15.48 -9.23 -3.27
N GLU A 260 -16.34 -8.24 -3.07
CA GLU A 260 -16.88 -7.93 -1.74
C GLU A 260 -17.72 -9.09 -1.18
N SER A 261 -18.56 -9.70 -2.02
CA SER A 261 -19.42 -10.83 -1.65
C SER A 261 -18.59 -12.08 -1.30
N LEU A 262 -17.48 -12.30 -2.00
CA LEU A 262 -16.55 -13.40 -1.76
C LEU A 262 -16.06 -13.42 -0.29
N VAL A 263 -15.62 -12.27 0.22
CA VAL A 263 -15.08 -12.20 1.59
C VAL A 263 -16.18 -12.19 2.64
N LYS A 264 -17.34 -11.59 2.35
CA LYS A 264 -18.51 -11.70 3.22
C LYS A 264 -18.91 -13.17 3.42
N ALA A 265 -19.01 -13.94 2.34
CA ALA A 265 -19.29 -15.37 2.43
C ALA A 265 -18.23 -16.13 3.25
N MET A 266 -16.94 -15.80 3.08
CA MET A 266 -15.84 -16.42 3.83
C MET A 266 -15.83 -16.08 5.33
N SER A 267 -16.17 -14.84 5.68
CA SER A 267 -16.10 -14.33 7.06
C SER A 267 -17.27 -14.79 7.94
N TRP A 268 -18.47 -14.97 7.35
CA TRP A 268 -19.69 -15.36 8.06
C TRP A 268 -19.72 -16.85 8.43
N GLY A 269 -19.15 -17.73 7.58
CA GLY A 269 -19.11 -19.17 7.86
C GLY A 269 -18.33 -19.56 9.13
N GLN A 270 -17.48 -18.67 9.66
CA GLN A 270 -16.69 -18.96 10.86
C GLN A 270 -17.41 -18.69 12.18
N ASN A 271 -18.43 -17.82 12.19
CA ASN A 271 -19.10 -17.40 13.43
C ASN A 271 -20.22 -18.36 13.88
N GLU A 272 -20.82 -19.11 12.95
CA GLU A 272 -21.93 -20.00 13.31
C GLU A 272 -21.48 -21.30 13.99
N CYS A 273 -20.28 -21.81 13.69
CA CYS A 273 -19.83 -23.11 14.23
C CYS A 273 -19.34 -23.07 15.69
N THR A 274 -19.11 -21.89 16.29
CA THR A 274 -18.49 -21.80 17.62
C THR A 274 -19.48 -21.53 18.77
N SER A 275 -20.75 -21.23 18.49
CA SER A 275 -21.61 -20.60 19.51
C SER A 275 -22.59 -21.51 20.26
N LYS A 276 -22.83 -22.77 19.88
CA LYS A 276 -23.96 -23.54 20.49
C LYS A 276 -23.64 -24.78 21.32
N ASP A 277 -22.51 -25.47 21.15
CA ASP A 277 -22.33 -26.80 21.81
C ASP A 277 -21.17 -26.91 22.81
N GLN A 278 -20.54 -25.80 23.22
CA GLN A 278 -19.31 -25.85 24.01
C GLN A 278 -19.49 -25.62 25.53
N LYS A 279 -20.48 -26.30 26.13
CA LYS A 279 -20.56 -26.48 27.59
C LYS A 279 -20.55 -27.96 27.90
N THR A 280 -19.38 -28.53 28.25
CA THR A 280 -19.16 -29.56 29.31
C THR A 280 -17.97 -30.51 29.14
N SER A 281 -17.22 -30.53 28.03
CA SER A 281 -16.10 -31.49 27.89
C SER A 281 -14.74 -30.93 28.35
N SER A 282 -14.30 -31.35 29.53
CA SER A 282 -13.10 -30.87 30.24
C SER A 282 -11.76 -31.50 29.80
N ASN A 283 -11.69 -32.09 28.59
CA ASN A 283 -10.45 -32.74 28.12
C ASN A 283 -9.62 -31.83 27.20
N SER A 284 -8.63 -31.15 27.80
CA SER A 284 -7.68 -30.22 27.19
C SER A 284 -7.02 -30.74 25.89
N VAL A 285 -6.63 -32.02 25.85
CA VAL A 285 -5.92 -32.61 24.69
C VAL A 285 -6.84 -32.81 23.48
N ILE A 286 -8.09 -33.24 23.69
CA ILE A 286 -9.05 -33.45 22.60
C ILE A 286 -9.41 -32.11 21.95
N TRP A 287 -9.53 -31.05 22.74
CA TRP A 287 -9.75 -29.70 22.23
C TRP A 287 -8.58 -29.21 21.36
N VAL A 288 -7.32 -29.43 21.78
CA VAL A 288 -6.13 -29.07 20.98
C VAL A 288 -6.09 -29.84 19.66
N ILE A 289 -6.37 -31.15 19.68
CA ILE A 289 -6.39 -31.99 18.47
C ILE A 289 -7.54 -31.58 17.53
N GLN A 290 -8.74 -31.30 18.06
CA GLN A 290 -9.86 -30.82 17.26
C GLN A 290 -9.59 -29.45 16.65
N LYS A 291 -8.92 -28.56 17.39
CA LYS A 291 -8.50 -27.24 16.90
C LYS A 291 -7.43 -27.36 15.82
N LEU A 292 -6.44 -28.25 15.98
CA LEU A 292 -5.44 -28.56 14.95
C LEU A 292 -6.08 -29.18 13.71
N ARG A 293 -7.01 -30.12 13.89
CA ARG A 293 -7.72 -30.77 12.77
C ARG A 293 -8.60 -29.77 12.02
N SER A 294 -9.34 -28.92 12.74
CA SER A 294 -10.10 -27.82 12.15
C SER A 294 -9.20 -26.84 11.43
N TRP A 295 -8.03 -26.53 11.99
CA TRP A 295 -7.03 -25.67 11.34
C TRP A 295 -6.45 -26.29 10.06
N LEU A 296 -6.11 -27.58 10.07
CA LEU A 296 -5.65 -28.33 8.90
C LEU A 296 -6.74 -28.52 7.83
N GLN A 297 -8.00 -28.60 8.26
CA GLN A 297 -9.17 -28.73 7.37
C GLN A 297 -9.69 -27.37 6.88
N LYS A 298 -9.27 -26.26 7.49
CA LYS A 298 -9.65 -24.93 7.06
C LYS A 298 -8.98 -24.66 5.73
N HIS A 299 -9.78 -24.50 4.69
CA HIS A 299 -9.28 -24.08 3.38
C HIS A 299 -8.53 -22.75 3.55
N ILE A 300 -7.25 -22.74 3.15
CA ILE A 300 -6.46 -21.52 3.04
C ILE A 300 -7.22 -20.59 2.09
N LEU A 301 -7.58 -19.40 2.57
CA LEU A 301 -8.31 -18.44 1.74
C LEU A 301 -7.40 -17.94 0.62
N THR A 302 -7.84 -18.15 -0.62
CA THR A 302 -7.18 -17.67 -1.83
C THR A 302 -8.15 -16.83 -2.66
N LEU A 303 -7.68 -15.68 -3.13
CA LEU A 303 -8.41 -14.90 -4.13
C LEU A 303 -8.36 -15.62 -5.48
N PRO A 304 -9.47 -15.66 -6.23
CA PRO A 304 -9.42 -16.11 -7.61
C PRO A 304 -8.58 -15.13 -8.46
N PRO A 305 -7.99 -15.59 -9.59
CA PRO A 305 -7.11 -14.76 -10.42
C PRO A 305 -7.68 -13.40 -10.82
N TRP A 306 -9.00 -13.31 -11.05
CA TRP A 306 -9.67 -12.07 -11.42
C TRP A 306 -9.76 -11.05 -10.27
N ALA A 307 -9.64 -11.49 -9.01
CA ALA A 307 -9.70 -10.65 -7.82
C ALA A 307 -8.31 -10.31 -7.24
N ILE A 308 -7.24 -10.94 -7.72
CA ILE A 308 -5.87 -10.64 -7.30
C ILE A 308 -5.45 -9.26 -7.81
N THR A 309 -4.78 -8.52 -6.94
CA THR A 309 -4.40 -7.11 -7.09
C THR A 309 -5.65 -6.24 -7.10
N TRP A 310 -6.58 -6.40 -8.06
CA TRP A 310 -7.89 -5.74 -8.13
C TRP A 310 -8.84 -6.46 -9.09
N PRO A 311 -10.16 -6.43 -8.86
CA PRO A 311 -11.13 -6.79 -9.89
C PRO A 311 -10.93 -5.90 -11.12
N CYS A 312 -10.70 -6.50 -12.30
CA CYS A 312 -10.62 -5.80 -13.59
C CYS A 312 -9.41 -4.86 -13.79
N GLY A 313 -8.34 -4.99 -12.99
CA GLY A 313 -7.10 -4.23 -13.15
C GLY A 313 -7.03 -2.91 -12.38
N GLN A 314 -5.87 -2.27 -12.39
CA GLN A 314 -5.55 -1.12 -11.53
C GLN A 314 -6.30 0.16 -11.93
N LEU A 315 -6.60 0.37 -13.21
CA LEU A 315 -7.34 1.55 -13.66
C LEU A 315 -8.85 1.48 -13.38
N SER A 316 -9.34 0.34 -12.87
CA SER A 316 -10.74 0.14 -12.49
C SER A 316 -11.20 1.01 -11.32
N VAL A 317 -10.26 1.69 -10.63
CA VAL A 317 -10.57 2.61 -9.53
C VAL A 317 -10.59 4.08 -9.90
N ILE A 318 -10.15 4.46 -11.10
CA ILE A 318 -10.16 5.87 -11.49
C ILE A 318 -11.59 6.40 -11.40
N GLY A 319 -11.85 7.41 -10.56
CA GLY A 319 -13.21 7.92 -10.36
C GLY A 319 -14.01 7.25 -9.25
N LYS A 320 -13.48 6.21 -8.59
CA LYS A 320 -14.08 5.71 -7.35
C LYS A 320 -13.61 6.59 -6.21
N GLY A 321 -14.56 7.22 -5.53
CA GLY A 321 -14.29 8.14 -4.44
C GLY A 321 -13.51 7.53 -3.28
N TYR A 322 -12.61 8.32 -2.68
CA TYR A 322 -12.01 8.01 -1.38
C TYR A 322 -13.10 7.83 -0.32
N SER A 323 -14.15 8.67 -0.36
CA SER A 323 -15.22 8.69 0.64
C SER A 323 -15.90 7.32 0.79
N CYS A 324 -16.25 6.68 -0.33
CA CYS A 324 -16.90 5.37 -0.36
C CYS A 324 -16.01 4.28 0.27
N ASN A 325 -14.72 4.31 -0.05
CA ASN A 325 -13.76 3.35 0.49
C ASN A 325 -13.50 3.58 1.98
N LEU A 326 -13.32 4.84 2.40
CA LEU A 326 -13.15 5.22 3.80
C LEU A 326 -14.38 4.84 4.63
N LYS A 327 -15.59 5.07 4.09
CA LYS A 327 -16.85 4.65 4.70
C LYS A 327 -16.89 3.13 4.89
N ARG A 328 -16.53 2.35 3.87
CA ARG A 328 -16.44 0.88 3.98
C ARG A 328 -15.49 0.45 5.09
N TYR A 329 -14.29 1.02 5.16
CA TYR A 329 -13.35 0.72 6.24
C TYR A 329 -13.94 1.01 7.62
N ASN A 330 -14.60 2.15 7.77
CA ASN A 330 -15.24 2.51 9.03
C ASN A 330 -16.38 1.57 9.42
N GLU A 331 -17.27 1.23 8.49
CA GLU A 331 -18.38 0.30 8.75
C GLU A 331 -17.86 -1.08 9.17
N VAL A 332 -16.85 -1.60 8.47
CA VAL A 332 -16.29 -2.93 8.77
C VAL A 332 -15.56 -2.94 10.11
N PHE A 333 -14.71 -1.94 10.38
CA PHE A 333 -13.97 -1.88 11.65
C PHE A 333 -14.88 -1.58 12.82
N GLN A 334 -15.85 -0.69 12.66
CA GLN A 334 -16.85 -0.45 13.68
C GLN A 334 -17.61 -1.75 13.97
N SER A 335 -18.11 -2.46 12.97
CA SER A 335 -18.78 -3.75 13.18
C SER A 335 -17.88 -4.78 13.89
N ALA A 336 -16.58 -4.81 13.58
CA ALA A 336 -15.64 -5.76 14.17
C ALA A 336 -15.20 -5.41 15.60
N PHE A 337 -15.18 -4.12 15.98
CA PHE A 337 -14.55 -3.65 17.22
C PHE A 337 -15.47 -2.86 18.18
N SER A 338 -16.72 -2.55 17.80
CA SER A 338 -17.67 -1.72 18.61
C SER A 338 -17.91 -2.22 20.04
N LEU A 339 -17.80 -3.53 20.29
CA LEU A 339 -18.06 -4.08 21.63
C LEU A 339 -17.00 -3.69 22.68
N ARG A 340 -15.86 -3.12 22.27
CA ARG A 340 -14.78 -2.73 23.17
C ARG A 340 -14.80 -1.26 23.57
N ASP A 341 -15.49 -0.39 22.84
CA ASP A 341 -15.38 1.07 23.00
C ASP A 341 -16.33 1.65 24.08
N ASN A 342 -17.15 0.83 24.73
CA ASN A 342 -18.09 1.29 25.77
C ASN A 342 -17.44 1.72 27.10
N HIS A 343 -16.11 1.68 27.23
CA HIS A 343 -15.43 1.91 28.51
C HIS A 343 -14.63 3.21 28.66
N ASP A 344 -14.42 3.98 27.58
CA ASP A 344 -13.61 5.21 27.61
C ASP A 344 -14.39 6.44 27.10
N GLU A 345 -15.48 6.80 27.79
CA GLU A 345 -16.14 8.12 27.63
C GLU A 345 -15.38 9.27 28.35
N ASP A 346 -14.07 9.15 28.54
CA ASP A 346 -13.27 10.30 28.96
C ASP A 346 -13.18 11.29 27.79
N GLY A 347 -14.03 12.31 27.85
CA GLY A 347 -14.36 13.31 26.82
C GLY A 347 -13.23 14.21 26.29
N CYS A 348 -12.04 13.66 26.04
CA CYS A 348 -10.87 14.41 25.63
C CYS A 348 -10.55 14.19 24.13
N HIS A 349 -10.98 15.18 23.33
CA HIS A 349 -10.54 15.47 21.95
C HIS A 349 -10.99 14.54 20.82
N LYS A 350 -12.14 14.89 20.20
CA LYS A 350 -12.40 14.54 18.79
C LYS A 350 -11.33 15.19 17.91
N SER A 351 -10.29 14.44 17.53
CA SER A 351 -9.30 14.91 16.56
C SER A 351 -9.99 15.18 15.22
N ARG A 352 -9.81 16.39 14.67
CA ARG A 352 -10.41 16.80 13.38
C ARG A 352 -9.92 15.98 12.18
N SER A 353 -8.82 15.23 12.32
CA SER A 353 -8.17 14.50 11.22
C SER A 353 -8.57 13.03 11.07
N ARG A 354 -9.59 12.57 11.82
CA ARG A 354 -9.97 11.16 11.90
C ARG A 354 -11.44 10.98 11.54
N ILE A 355 -11.72 9.99 10.69
CA ILE A 355 -13.07 9.56 10.34
C ILE A 355 -13.20 8.12 10.80
N GLY A 356 -14.00 7.90 11.85
CA GLY A 356 -14.16 6.58 12.47
C GLY A 356 -12.81 6.02 12.93
N TYR A 357 -12.32 4.97 12.27
CA TYR A 357 -11.04 4.31 12.56
C TYR A 357 -9.87 4.82 11.70
N VAL A 358 -10.12 5.65 10.69
CA VAL A 358 -9.10 6.03 9.69
C VAL A 358 -8.63 7.47 9.88
N HIS A 359 -7.32 7.64 10.04
CA HIS A 359 -6.64 8.94 9.98
C HIS A 359 -6.42 9.36 8.53
N ILE A 360 -6.67 10.61 8.20
CA ILE A 360 -6.48 11.13 6.84
C ILE A 360 -5.23 12.01 6.77
N VAL A 361 -4.40 11.73 5.78
CA VAL A 361 -3.11 12.40 5.54
C VAL A 361 -3.09 12.98 4.11
N PRO A 362 -3.41 14.27 3.94
CA PRO A 362 -3.25 14.95 2.65
C PRO A 362 -1.79 14.93 2.19
N LEU A 363 -1.57 14.72 0.88
CA LEU A 363 -0.24 14.70 0.28
C LEU A 363 0.50 16.02 0.50
N GLU A 364 -0.22 17.14 0.42
CA GLU A 364 0.31 18.49 0.55
C GLU A 364 0.94 18.70 1.93
N SER A 365 0.31 18.15 2.97
CA SER A 365 0.79 18.18 4.35
C SER A 365 2.06 17.37 4.59
N GLN A 366 2.45 16.48 3.66
CA GLN A 366 3.68 15.68 3.79
C GLN A 366 4.95 16.45 3.39
N THR A 367 4.78 17.58 2.70
CA THR A 367 5.91 18.37 2.17
C THR A 367 6.37 19.48 3.12
N ASN A 368 5.48 19.98 3.98
CA ASN A 368 5.78 20.99 4.98
C ASN A 368 6.05 20.31 6.33
N GLY A 369 7.26 20.50 6.89
CA GLY A 369 7.66 19.87 8.15
C GLY A 369 6.77 20.20 9.36
N ILE A 370 6.19 21.41 9.39
CA ILE A 370 5.27 21.85 10.45
C ILE A 370 3.93 21.09 10.34
N ASP A 371 3.37 21.02 9.13
CA ASP A 371 2.12 20.31 8.86
C ASP A 371 2.28 18.81 9.07
N LEU A 372 3.43 18.25 8.70
CA LEU A 372 3.74 16.85 8.94
C LEU A 372 3.82 16.54 10.44
N LYS A 373 4.37 17.44 11.26
CA LYS A 373 4.44 17.26 12.72
C LYS A 373 3.04 17.18 13.33
N SER A 374 2.19 18.16 13.00
CA SER A 374 0.84 18.26 13.54
C SER A 374 -0.02 17.07 13.13
N LEU A 375 0.23 16.53 11.93
CA LEU A 375 -0.43 15.35 11.39
C LEU A 375 0.05 14.03 11.99
N LEU A 376 1.37 13.85 12.16
CA LEU A 376 1.92 12.62 12.72
C LEU A 376 1.64 12.47 14.21
N ARG A 377 1.53 13.58 14.95
CA ARG A 377 1.30 13.55 16.41
C ARG A 377 0.09 12.69 16.82
N PRO A 378 -1.14 12.92 16.32
CA PRO A 378 -2.28 12.08 16.70
C PRO A 378 -2.14 10.63 16.27
N ILE A 379 -1.54 10.37 15.09
CA ILE A 379 -1.30 9.01 14.58
C ILE A 379 -0.34 8.25 15.51
N LEU A 380 0.78 8.87 15.87
CA LEU A 380 1.77 8.28 16.77
C LEU A 380 1.25 8.14 18.19
N ALA A 381 0.42 9.07 18.66
CA ALA A 381 -0.24 8.94 19.96
C ALA A 381 -1.12 7.69 20.02
N ASP A 382 -1.94 7.42 19.00
CA ASP A 382 -2.77 6.22 18.92
C ASP A 382 -1.90 4.94 18.88
N VAL A 383 -0.83 4.94 18.08
CA VAL A 383 0.14 3.83 18.05
C VAL A 383 0.76 3.60 19.42
N LEU A 384 1.19 4.67 20.10
CA LEU A 384 1.78 4.56 21.43
C LEU A 384 0.80 4.03 22.46
N ARG A 385 -0.50 4.32 22.36
CA ARG A 385 -1.50 3.72 23.27
C ARG A 385 -1.56 2.20 23.09
N ILE A 386 -1.49 1.72 21.84
CA ILE A 386 -1.39 0.27 21.55
C ILE A 386 -0.13 -0.31 22.19
N CYS A 387 1.02 0.35 22.04
CA CYS A 387 2.28 -0.10 22.65
C CYS A 387 2.25 -0.05 24.19
N ALA A 388 1.66 0.99 24.77
CA ALA A 388 1.53 1.19 26.21
C ALA A 388 0.69 0.07 26.84
N ALA A 389 -0.49 -0.19 26.26
CA ALA A 389 -1.39 -1.25 26.69
C ALA A 389 -0.72 -2.63 26.58
N ARG A 390 0.05 -2.87 25.52
CA ARG A 390 0.79 -4.13 25.33
C ARG A 390 1.89 -4.35 26.38
N THR A 391 2.57 -3.28 26.81
CA THR A 391 3.74 -3.35 27.71
C THR A 391 3.40 -3.07 29.17
N ASN A 392 2.12 -2.80 29.49
CA ASN A 392 1.67 -2.32 30.81
C ASN A 392 2.45 -1.07 31.29
N GLN A 393 2.91 -0.24 30.36
CA GLN A 393 3.59 1.03 30.69
C GLN A 393 2.59 2.19 30.68
N PRO A 394 2.74 3.19 31.57
CA PRO A 394 1.88 4.36 31.56
C PRO A 394 2.10 5.19 30.28
N PHE A 395 1.02 5.52 29.58
CA PHE A 395 1.06 6.28 28.32
C PHE A 395 1.84 7.60 28.43
N SER A 396 1.75 8.31 29.57
CA SER A 396 2.47 9.56 29.84
C SER A 396 4.00 9.40 29.71
N SER A 397 4.55 8.25 30.14
CA SER A 397 5.99 7.97 30.04
C SER A 397 6.47 7.80 28.60
N LEU A 398 5.61 7.28 27.73
CA LEU A 398 5.92 7.05 26.31
C LEU A 398 5.70 8.32 25.48
N ASN A 399 4.68 9.12 25.82
CA ASN A 399 4.32 10.31 25.06
C ASN A 399 5.43 11.38 25.04
N TYR A 400 6.12 11.59 26.17
CA TYR A 400 7.26 12.51 26.23
C TYR A 400 8.36 12.16 25.21
N ARG A 401 8.60 10.85 24.99
CA ARG A 401 9.59 10.38 24.02
C ARG A 401 9.17 10.69 22.59
N VAL A 402 7.88 10.72 22.28
CA VAL A 402 7.39 11.00 20.92
C VAL A 402 7.53 12.45 20.55
N GLU A 403 7.29 13.39 21.46
CA GLU A 403 7.52 14.81 21.15
C GLU A 403 8.97 15.08 20.73
N LEU A 404 9.94 14.51 21.44
CA LEU A 404 11.35 14.60 21.11
C LEU A 404 11.69 13.99 19.74
N VAL A 405 11.06 12.86 19.40
CA VAL A 405 11.27 12.19 18.11
C VAL A 405 10.61 12.97 16.97
N LEU A 406 9.40 13.50 17.18
CA LEU A 406 8.70 14.33 16.21
C LEU A 406 9.51 15.60 15.89
N ASP A 407 10.09 16.24 16.90
CA ASP A 407 11.00 17.37 16.69
C ASP A 407 12.20 16.97 15.81
N THR A 408 12.79 15.82 16.07
CA THR A 408 13.94 15.32 15.29
C THR A 408 13.57 15.03 13.83
N VAL A 409 12.43 14.38 13.57
CA VAL A 409 11.99 14.05 12.20
C VAL A 409 11.61 15.31 11.42
N CYS A 410 10.94 16.26 12.06
CA CYS A 410 10.49 17.48 11.40
C CYS A 410 11.65 18.44 11.09
N VAL A 411 12.65 18.56 11.97
CA VAL A 411 13.87 19.37 11.71
C VAL A 411 14.67 18.80 10.54
N ASN A 412 14.80 17.47 10.45
CA ASN A 412 15.51 16.84 9.33
C ASN A 412 14.73 16.91 8.00
N SER A 413 13.41 17.19 8.05
CA SER A 413 12.59 17.32 6.84
C SER A 413 12.79 18.64 6.10
N THR A 414 13.21 19.69 6.82
CA THR A 414 13.52 21.00 6.24
C THR A 414 14.88 21.06 5.57
N ASP A 415 15.73 20.05 5.80
CA ASP A 415 17.12 20.08 5.37
C ASP A 415 17.31 19.62 3.91
N SER A 416 18.16 20.36 3.21
CA SER A 416 18.39 20.42 1.74
C SER A 416 18.55 19.10 0.96
N ALA A 417 18.79 17.98 1.63
CA ALA A 417 18.99 16.67 1.01
C ALA A 417 17.77 16.17 0.20
N TRP A 418 16.56 16.57 0.58
CA TRP A 418 15.35 16.18 -0.16
C TRP A 418 15.09 17.05 -1.39
N ARG A 419 15.42 18.35 -1.34
CA ARG A 419 15.31 19.22 -2.54
C ARG A 419 16.26 18.77 -3.65
N ASN A 420 17.40 18.18 -3.29
CA ASN A 420 18.41 17.69 -4.23
C ASN A 420 18.13 16.27 -4.76
N SER A 421 17.13 15.55 -4.22
CA SER A 421 16.72 14.22 -4.71
C SER A 421 15.44 14.24 -5.54
N ASN A 422 14.91 15.41 -5.87
CA ASN A 422 13.97 15.53 -6.98
C ASN A 422 14.72 15.10 -8.27
N PRO A 423 14.32 14.00 -8.94
CA PRO A 423 14.89 13.67 -10.24
C PRO A 423 14.61 14.84 -11.21
N PRO A 424 15.51 15.08 -12.18
CA PRO A 424 15.41 16.24 -13.05
C PRO A 424 14.08 16.26 -13.79
N THR A 425 13.47 17.43 -13.75
CA THR A 425 12.29 17.97 -14.44
C THR A 425 12.24 17.75 -15.96
N ILE A 426 13.26 17.12 -16.55
CA ILE A 426 13.39 16.90 -18.01
C ILE A 426 12.22 16.06 -18.54
N ASP A 427 11.70 15.13 -17.75
CA ASP A 427 10.62 14.24 -18.17
C ASP A 427 9.20 14.78 -17.91
N GLN A 428 9.06 15.81 -17.06
CA GLN A 428 7.81 16.57 -16.91
C GLN A 428 7.64 17.61 -18.04
N ALA A 429 8.74 18.10 -18.60
CA ALA A 429 8.73 19.07 -19.69
C ALA A 429 8.34 18.47 -21.06
N LEU A 430 8.52 17.16 -21.25
CA LEU A 430 8.23 16.47 -22.52
C LEU A 430 6.88 15.74 -22.56
N ARG A 431 6.12 15.74 -21.46
CA ARG A 431 4.82 15.05 -21.42
C ARG A 431 3.72 16.01 -21.86
N PRO A 432 2.88 15.62 -22.84
CA PRO A 432 1.71 16.40 -23.17
C PRO A 432 0.80 16.46 -21.95
N SER A 433 0.64 17.66 -21.38
CA SER A 433 -0.35 17.91 -20.34
C SER A 433 -1.74 17.56 -20.91
N PRO A 434 -2.61 16.90 -20.13
CA PRO A 434 -3.98 16.66 -20.55
C PRO A 434 -4.62 17.98 -20.98
N SER A 435 -5.37 17.96 -22.09
CA SER A 435 -6.03 19.17 -22.58
C SER A 435 -6.91 19.80 -21.49
N THR A 436 -7.09 21.11 -21.53
CA THR A 436 -7.96 21.85 -20.59
C THR A 436 -9.36 21.23 -20.52
N LYS A 437 -9.86 20.69 -21.64
CA LYS A 437 -11.14 19.97 -21.71
C LYS A 437 -11.15 18.70 -20.84
N VAL A 438 -10.08 17.91 -20.86
CA VAL A 438 -9.95 16.70 -20.03
C VAL A 438 -9.92 17.10 -18.55
N HIS A 439 -9.10 18.09 -18.18
CA HIS A 439 -9.04 18.59 -16.80
C HIS A 439 -10.40 19.07 -16.29
N ASN A 440 -11.13 19.86 -17.09
CA ASN A 440 -12.45 20.35 -16.70
C ASN A 440 -13.48 19.22 -16.56
N THR A 441 -13.40 18.19 -17.42
CA THR A 441 -14.28 17.02 -17.34
C THR A 441 -14.02 16.21 -16.08
N LEU A 442 -12.75 15.96 -15.75
CA LEU A 442 -12.36 15.29 -14.51
C LEU A 442 -12.76 16.13 -13.30
N ARG A 443 -12.50 17.43 -13.31
CA ARG A 443 -12.91 18.35 -12.23
C ARG A 443 -14.40 18.25 -11.97
N LYS A 444 -15.23 18.40 -13.01
CA LYS A 444 -16.69 18.25 -12.89
C LYS A 444 -17.10 16.89 -12.32
N HIS A 445 -16.40 15.83 -12.70
CA HIS A 445 -16.68 14.49 -12.16
C HIS A 445 -16.32 14.36 -10.67
N PHE A 446 -15.21 14.96 -10.24
CA PHE A 446 -14.70 14.87 -8.87
C PHE A 446 -15.14 16.03 -7.97
N GLU A 447 -15.99 16.94 -8.44
CA GLU A 447 -16.52 18.06 -7.64
C GLU A 447 -17.30 17.56 -6.42
N GLU A 448 -18.15 16.55 -6.60
CA GLU A 448 -18.91 15.94 -5.50
C GLU A 448 -17.99 15.23 -4.50
N GLU A 449 -17.00 14.50 -4.99
CA GLU A 449 -16.00 13.80 -4.17
C GLU A 449 -15.13 14.79 -3.38
N GLY A 450 -14.69 15.87 -4.03
CA GLY A 450 -13.94 16.94 -3.37
C GLY A 450 -14.76 17.57 -2.26
N ALA A 451 -16.02 17.93 -2.52
CA ALA A 451 -16.91 18.49 -1.52
C ALA A 451 -17.19 17.52 -0.36
N GLU A 452 -17.33 16.22 -0.63
CA GLU A 452 -17.48 15.21 0.41
C GLU A 452 -16.23 15.08 1.27
N MET A 453 -15.05 15.05 0.65
CA MET A 453 -13.76 15.01 1.36
C MET A 453 -13.52 16.25 2.21
N GLU A 454 -13.89 17.43 1.73
CA GLU A 454 -13.84 18.67 2.51
C GLU A 454 -14.78 18.63 3.72
N ARG A 455 -16.01 18.13 3.52
CA ARG A 455 -16.98 17.93 4.60
C ARG A 455 -16.46 16.95 5.65
N MET A 456 -15.81 15.89 5.19
CA MET A 456 -15.18 14.84 5.99
C MET A 456 -13.98 15.34 6.81
N LEU A 457 -13.17 16.22 6.24
CA LEU A 457 -12.00 16.83 6.91
C LEU A 457 -12.37 18.04 7.78
N GLY A 458 -13.53 18.65 7.56
CA GLY A 458 -13.92 19.91 8.20
C GLY A 458 -13.07 21.11 7.78
N THR A 459 -12.26 20.97 6.73
CA THR A 459 -11.42 22.02 6.15
C THR A 459 -11.39 21.87 4.62
N PRO A 460 -11.32 22.97 3.86
CA PRO A 460 -11.14 22.91 2.42
C PRO A 460 -9.89 22.12 2.05
N LEU A 461 -9.95 21.34 0.97
CA LEU A 461 -8.76 20.74 0.40
C LEU A 461 -7.91 21.87 -0.19
N PRO A 462 -6.57 21.77 -0.14
CA PRO A 462 -5.73 22.74 -0.82
C PRO A 462 -6.19 22.84 -2.28
N SER A 463 -6.69 24.01 -2.68
CA SER A 463 -7.03 24.23 -4.08
C SER A 463 -5.75 24.05 -4.87
N SER A 464 -5.83 23.34 -6.01
CA SER A 464 -4.72 23.17 -6.93
C SER A 464 -4.36 24.55 -7.52
N SER A 465 -3.69 25.38 -6.74
CA SER A 465 -3.24 26.72 -7.10
C SER A 465 -1.97 26.69 -7.95
N ILE A 466 -1.72 25.55 -8.64
CA ILE A 466 -0.96 25.55 -9.87
C ILE A 466 -1.81 26.30 -10.90
N GLY A 467 -1.85 27.63 -10.76
CA GLY A 467 -2.13 28.52 -11.86
C GLY A 467 -1.12 28.16 -12.93
N VAL A 468 -1.60 27.49 -13.98
CA VAL A 468 -0.86 27.23 -15.20
C VAL A 468 -0.61 28.58 -15.87
N ASN A 469 0.32 29.37 -15.34
CA ASN A 469 0.93 30.47 -16.05
C ASN A 469 2.12 29.89 -16.84
N CYS A 470 1.82 28.92 -17.70
CA CYS A 470 2.78 28.45 -18.71
C CYS A 470 2.85 29.52 -19.80
N LYS A 471 3.64 30.57 -19.58
CA LYS A 471 4.26 31.25 -20.72
C LYS A 471 5.25 30.26 -21.32
N PRO A 472 5.14 29.90 -22.61
CA PRO A 472 6.12 29.04 -23.24
C PRO A 472 7.48 29.73 -23.19
N ALA A 473 8.46 29.10 -22.54
CA ALA A 473 9.84 29.48 -22.74
C ALA A 473 10.19 29.16 -24.20
N GLN A 474 10.36 30.20 -25.03
CA GLN A 474 10.96 30.06 -26.35
C GLN A 474 12.42 29.64 -26.16
N LEU A 475 12.68 28.34 -26.18
CA LEU A 475 14.03 27.80 -26.30
C LEU A 475 14.47 27.89 -27.76
N SER A 476 15.43 28.79 -28.00
CA SER A 476 16.17 28.94 -29.25
C SER A 476 16.84 27.63 -29.66
N THR A 477 16.63 27.22 -30.91
CA THR A 477 16.96 25.92 -31.51
C THR A 477 18.43 25.70 -31.87
N THR A 478 19.38 26.51 -31.40
CA THR A 478 20.72 26.52 -32.02
C THR A 478 21.81 25.65 -31.36
N ASN A 479 21.58 24.97 -30.22
CA ASN A 479 22.70 24.33 -29.48
C ASN A 479 22.62 22.80 -29.22
N THR A 480 21.77 22.04 -29.90
CA THR A 480 21.58 20.59 -29.61
C THR A 480 22.22 19.63 -30.63
N LEU A 481 23.23 20.06 -31.40
CA LEU A 481 23.86 19.20 -32.42
C LEU A 481 25.35 18.84 -32.21
N ASN A 482 25.96 19.18 -31.07
CA ASN A 482 27.38 18.88 -30.83
C ASN A 482 27.67 17.87 -29.70
N PHE A 483 26.69 17.10 -29.22
CA PHE A 483 26.91 16.16 -28.10
C PHE A 483 26.63 14.68 -28.41
N ILE A 484 26.45 14.32 -29.69
CA ILE A 484 26.40 12.91 -30.14
C ILE A 484 27.54 12.68 -31.12
N ALA A 485 28.76 12.74 -30.61
CA ALA A 485 29.98 12.19 -31.21
C ALA A 485 31.13 12.29 -30.20
N LYS A 486 31.08 11.48 -29.13
CA LYS A 486 32.26 11.01 -28.38
C LYS A 486 31.89 9.86 -27.47
#